data_AF-D6Y064-F1
#
_entry.id   AF-D6Y064-F1
#
_cell.length_a   1.000
_cell.length_b   1.000
_cell.length_c   1.000
_cell.angle_alpha   90.00
_cell.angle_beta   90.00
_cell.angle_gamma   90.00
#
_symmetry.space_group_name_H-M   'P 1'
#
loop_
_entity.id
_entity.type
_entity.pdbx_description
1 polymer ?
#
loop_
_entity_poly.entity_id
_entity_poly.type
_entity_poly.pdbx_seq_one_letter_code
_entity_poly.pdbx_strand_id
1 'polypeptide(L)' 'MQIKTRILLAVALYVLLSVADLLSAGSVEWEWNLLTTAVAMVLSWFVIEIVPSSNRQAS' A
#
# COMPACT_ATOMS: atom_id res chain seq x y z
N MET A 1 -10.27 7.46 -14.28
CA MET A 1 -10.57 7.15 -12.86
C MET A 1 -9.41 6.47 -12.12
N GLN A 2 -8.59 5.63 -12.76
CA GLN A 2 -7.63 4.75 -12.06
C GLN A 2 -6.47 5.45 -11.34
N ILE A 3 -5.95 6.58 -11.82
CA ILE A 3 -4.79 7.26 -11.19
C ILE A 3 -5.15 7.86 -9.82
N LYS A 4 -6.34 8.48 -9.71
CA LYS A 4 -6.78 9.15 -8.48
C LYS A 4 -6.98 8.14 -7.35
N THR A 5 -7.58 6.99 -7.66
CA THR A 5 -7.78 5.89 -6.71
C THR A 5 -6.44 5.29 -6.25
N ARG A 6 -5.45 5.14 -7.15
CA ARG A 6 -4.12 4.65 -6.78
C ARG A 6 -3.38 5.60 -5.85
N ILE A 7 -3.45 6.90 -6.10
CA ILE A 7 -2.86 7.93 -5.23
C ILE A 7 -3.55 7.91 -3.86
N LEU A 8 -4.89 7.83 -3.83
CA LEU A 8 -5.64 7.74 -2.59
C LEU A 8 -5.24 6.52 -1.74
N LEU A 9 -5.07 5.35 -2.37
CA LEU A 9 -4.62 4.14 -1.70
C LEU A 9 -3.19 4.28 -1.16
N ALA A 10 -2.29 4.91 -1.91
CA ALA A 10 -0.92 5.18 -1.44
C ALA A 10 -0.93 6.07 -0.19
N VAL A 11 -1.71 7.15 -0.22
CA VAL A 11 -1.84 8.07 0.91
C VAL A 11 -2.47 7.39 2.12
N ALA A 12 -3.53 6.59 1.92
CA ALA A 12 -4.16 5.84 3.01
C ALA A 12 -3.19 4.84 3.65
N LEU A 13 -2.42 4.11 2.83
CA LEU A 13 -1.41 3.16 3.31
C LEU A 13 -0.30 3.86 4.11
N TYR A 14 0.18 5.00 3.61
CA TYR A 14 1.18 5.82 4.31
C TYR A 14 0.69 6.30 5.67
N VAL A 15 -0.56 6.79 5.74
CA VAL A 15 -1.16 7.24 7.00
C VAL A 15 -1.30 6.08 7.97
N LEU A 16 -1.74 4.90 7.50
CA LEU A 16 -1.86 3.71 8.34
C LEU A 16 -0.52 3.27 8.92
N LEU A 17 0.54 3.24 8.11
CA LEU A 17 1.89 2.91 8.58
C LEU A 17 2.38 3.95 9.59
N SER A 18 2.18 5.24 9.33
CA SER A 18 2.56 6.32 10.25
C SER A 18 1.83 6.23 11.59
N VAL A 19 0.55 5.86 11.58
CA VAL A 19 -0.23 5.63 12.81
C VAL A 19 0.26 4.39 13.54
N ALA A 20 0.55 3.30 12.83
CA ALA A 20 1.09 2.09 13.44
C ALA A 20 2.46 2.34 14.09
N ASP A 21 3.31 3.13 13.45
CA ASP A 21 4.62 3.54 13.95
C ASP A 21 4.48 4.41 15.21
N LEU A 22 3.58 5.41 15.19
CA LEU A 22 3.26 6.21 16.37
C LEU A 22 2.78 5.35 17.55
N LEU A 23 1.95 4.34 17.30
CA LEU A 23 1.41 3.47 18.35
C LEU A 23 2.45 2.49 18.90
N SER A 24 3.43 2.07 18.09
CA SER A 24 4.41 1.05 18.46
C SER A 24 5.71 1.63 19.01
N ALA A 25 6.22 2.69 18.39
CA ALA A 25 7.48 3.34 18.75
C ALA A 25 7.30 4.65 19.53
N GLY A 26 6.08 5.21 19.58
CA GLY A 26 5.83 6.52 20.22
C GLY A 26 6.31 7.71 19.40
N SER A 27 6.82 7.48 18.18
CA SER A 27 7.28 8.49 17.23
C SER A 27 6.92 8.08 15.81
N VAL A 28 6.86 9.06 14.90
CA VAL A 28 6.62 8.80 13.47
C VAL A 28 7.92 8.99 12.70
N GLU A 29 8.43 7.92 12.10
CA GLU A 29 9.53 7.95 11.16
C GLU A 29 9.01 8.20 9.74
N TRP A 30 8.78 9.47 9.41
CA TRP A 30 8.16 9.89 8.15
C TRP A 30 8.89 9.34 6.91
N GLU A 31 10.22 9.38 6.91
CA GLU A 31 11.05 8.91 5.78
C GLU A 31 10.92 7.39 5.59
N TRP A 32 10.98 6.64 6.70
CA TRP A 32 10.87 5.19 6.67
C TRP A 32 9.47 4.72 6.26
N ASN A 33 8.43 5.38 6.77
CA ASN A 33 7.05 5.10 6.39
C ASN A 33 6.80 5.39 4.90
N LEU A 34 7.43 6.41 4.33
CA LEU A 34 7.29 6.76 2.91
C LEU A 34 7.96 5.71 2.02
N LEU A 35 9.19 5.28 2.38
CA LEU A 35 9.90 4.22 1.68
C LEU A 35 9.12 2.89 1.77
N THR A 36 8.66 2.52 2.96
CA THR A 36 7.89 1.30 3.20
C THR A 36 6.59 1.29 2.40
N THR A 37 5.89 2.42 2.33
CA THR A 37 4.69 2.57 1.48
C THR A 37 5.00 2.33 0.01
N ALA A 38 6.09 2.91 -0.52
CA ALA A 38 6.49 2.73 -1.91
C ALA A 38 6.81 1.27 -2.23
N VAL A 39 7.56 0.60 -1.35
CA VAL A 39 7.89 -0.83 -1.48
C VAL A 39 6.63 -1.69 -1.40
N ALA A 40 5.75 -1.44 -0.44
CA ALA A 40 4.50 -2.18 -0.28
C ALA A 40 3.58 -2.04 -1.51
N MET A 41 3.52 -0.87 -2.13
CA MET A 41 2.76 -0.65 -3.36
C MET A 41 3.32 -1.45 -4.54
N VAL A 42 4.65 -1.52 -4.69
CA VAL A 42 5.30 -2.33 -5.73
C VAL A 42 5.07 -3.82 -5.49
N LEU A 43 5.25 -4.28 -4.25
CA LEU A 43 5.00 -5.67 -3.88
C LEU A 43 3.54 -6.06 -4.09
N SER A 44 2.59 -5.20 -3.71
CA SER A 44 1.16 -5.44 -3.92
C SER A 44 0.83 -5.58 -5.40
N TRP A 45 1.46 -4.78 -6.27
CA TRP A 45 1.34 -4.96 -7.71
C TRP A 45 1.88 -6.33 -8.12
N PHE A 46 3.11 -6.69 -7.77
CA PHE A 46 3.68 -8.01 -8.10
C PHE A 46 2.77 -9.17 -7.65
N VAL A 47 2.20 -9.09 -6.45
CA VAL A 47 1.25 -10.10 -5.94
C VAL A 47 0.00 -10.17 -6.82
N ILE A 48 -0.60 -9.04 -7.19
CA ILE A 48 -1.78 -9.00 -8.08
C ILE A 48 -1.46 -9.57 -9.47
N GLU A 49 -0.24 -9.36 -9.96
CA GLU A 49 0.17 -9.83 -11.29
C GLU A 49 0.54 -11.32 -11.32
N ILE A 50 1.16 -11.82 -10.24
CA ILE A 50 1.57 -13.22 -10.10
C ILE A 50 0.39 -14.11 -9.68
N VAL A 51 -0.52 -13.62 -8.84
CA VAL A 51 -1.72 -14.37 -8.45
C VAL A 51 -2.69 -14.33 -9.62
N PRO A 52 -2.89 -15.45 -10.36
CA PRO A 52 -3.80 -15.43 -11.49
C PRO A 52 -5.19 -15.14 -10.95
N SER A 53 -5.85 -14.13 -11.52
CA SER A 53 -7.22 -13.77 -11.21
C SER A 53 -8.12 -14.96 -11.56
N SER A 54 -8.30 -15.87 -10.62
CA SER A 54 -9.08 -17.11 -10.77
C SER A 54 -10.59 -16.83 -10.95
N ASN A 55 -10.99 -15.54 -10.95
CA ASN A 55 -12.36 -15.07 -11.10
C ASN A 55 -12.70 -14.50 -12.50
N ARG A 56 -11.85 -14.61 -13.52
CA ARG A 56 -12.15 -14.11 -14.88
C ARG A 56 -12.82 -15.12 -15.82
N GLN A 57 -13.23 -16.30 -15.35
CA GLN A 57 -13.87 -17.33 -16.21
C GLN A 57 -15.35 -17.62 -15.90
N ALA A 58 -16.01 -16.84 -15.05
CA ALA A 58 -17.43 -17.02 -14.75
C ALA A 58 -18.22 -15.70 -14.87
N SER A 59 -18.30 -15.14 -16.08
CA SER A 59 -19.39 -14.25 -16.50
C SER A 59 -19.42 -14.10 -18.01
#